data_AF-A0A945V879-F1
#
_entry.id   AF-A0A945V879-F1
#
_cell.length_a   1.000
_cell.length_b   1.000
_cell.length_c   1.000
_cell.angle_alpha   90.00
_cell.angle_beta   90.00
_cell.angle_gamma   90.00
#
_symmetry.space_group_name_H-M   'P 1'
#
loop_
_entity.id
_entity.type
_entity.pdbx_description
1 polymer ?
#
loop_
_entity_poly.entity_id
_entity_poly.type
_entity_poly.pdbx_seq_one_letter_code
_entity_poly.pdbx_strand_id
1 'polypeptide(L)'
;RAFLDMHHAEFEFHFHSNGRILKRVDMSVDMVAGVMSKETIKNRRCIYENDKILVIHQFNEFVSGDKEALMITVLKKDGLMWRMETGATEIK
;
A
#
# COMPACT_ATOMS: atom_id res chain seq x y z
N ARG A 1 -5.02 -13.95 8.17
CA ARG A 1 -5.24 -14.60 6.86
C ARG A 1 -5.63 -13.58 5.78
N ALA A 2 -6.63 -12.74 6.04
CA ALA A 2 -7.16 -11.73 5.10
C ALA A 2 -6.14 -10.88 4.31
N PHE A 3 -4.99 -10.49 4.86
CA PHE A 3 -4.03 -9.64 4.12
C PHE A 3 -3.43 -10.33 2.90
N LEU A 4 -2.87 -11.53 3.05
CA LEU A 4 -2.23 -12.24 1.93
C LEU A 4 -3.24 -12.69 0.88
N ASP A 5 -4.49 -12.92 1.28
CA ASP A 5 -5.57 -13.35 0.39
C ASP A 5 -6.01 -12.23 -0.58
N MET A 6 -5.74 -10.95 -0.25
CA MET A 6 -6.07 -9.81 -1.13
C MET A 6 -4.97 -9.50 -2.17
N HIS A 7 -3.81 -10.11 -2.06
CA HIS A 7 -2.70 -9.93 -2.99
C HIS A 7 -2.72 -11.04 -4.03
N HIS A 8 -2.26 -10.78 -5.25
CA HIS A 8 -2.02 -11.79 -6.27
C HIS A 8 -0.72 -12.55 -5.97
N ALA A 9 -0.53 -13.76 -6.50
CA ALA A 9 0.70 -14.54 -6.30
C ALA A 9 1.96 -13.78 -6.79
N GLU A 10 1.80 -13.03 -7.88
CA GLU A 10 2.83 -12.19 -8.50
C GLU A 10 2.81 -10.74 -7.98
N PHE A 11 2.31 -10.50 -6.77
CA PHE A 11 2.20 -9.14 -6.27
C PHE A 11 3.56 -8.45 -6.14
N GLU A 12 3.60 -7.17 -6.53
CA GLU A 12 4.75 -6.28 -6.45
C GLU A 12 4.36 -4.92 -5.85
N PHE A 13 5.12 -4.44 -4.88
CA PHE A 13 5.08 -3.06 -4.41
C PHE A 13 6.34 -2.31 -4.87
N HIS A 14 6.14 -1.27 -5.68
CA HIS A 14 7.18 -0.46 -6.28
C HIS A 14 7.47 0.78 -5.41
N PHE A 15 8.68 0.86 -4.85
CA PHE A 15 9.14 1.99 -4.07
C PHE A 15 9.84 3.00 -4.97
N HIS A 16 9.14 4.08 -5.36
CA HIS A 16 9.72 5.11 -6.22
C HIS A 16 10.90 5.86 -5.60
N SER A 17 10.96 5.96 -4.27
CA SER A 17 12.03 6.67 -3.56
C SER A 17 13.41 6.05 -3.73
N ASN A 18 13.49 4.74 -3.97
CA ASN A 18 14.77 4.01 -4.07
C ASN A 18 14.81 2.91 -5.15
N GLY A 19 13.76 2.80 -5.97
CA GLY A 19 13.66 1.81 -7.05
C GLY A 19 13.50 0.36 -6.59
N ARG A 20 13.35 0.10 -5.29
CA ARG A 20 13.16 -1.27 -4.77
C ARG A 20 11.78 -1.80 -5.16
N ILE A 21 11.72 -3.08 -5.51
CA ILE A 21 10.46 -3.80 -5.70
C ILE A 21 10.36 -4.87 -4.62
N LEU A 22 9.31 -4.79 -3.78
CA LEU A 22 8.98 -5.83 -2.82
C LEU A 22 8.00 -6.81 -3.46
N LYS A 23 8.37 -8.08 -3.54
CA LYS A 23 7.50 -9.12 -4.09
C LYS A 23 6.76 -9.85 -2.99
N ARG A 24 5.63 -10.47 -3.33
CA ARG A 24 4.86 -11.29 -2.37
C ARG A 24 5.68 -12.36 -1.68
N VAL A 25 6.55 -13.03 -2.42
CA VAL A 25 7.40 -14.11 -1.88
C VAL A 25 8.34 -13.61 -0.77
N ASP A 26 8.63 -12.31 -0.75
CA ASP A 26 9.47 -11.65 0.24
C ASP A 26 8.65 -11.11 1.43
N MET A 27 7.31 -11.09 1.32
CA MET A 27 6.43 -10.59 2.38
C MET A 27 6.20 -11.66 3.45
N SER A 28 6.80 -11.50 4.62
CA SER A 28 6.39 -12.26 5.81
C SER A 28 5.20 -11.60 6.51
N VAL A 29 4.42 -12.39 7.25
CA VAL A 29 3.33 -11.87 8.08
C VAL A 29 3.85 -10.84 9.10
N ASP A 30 5.05 -11.06 9.63
CA ASP A 30 5.70 -10.16 10.59
C ASP A 30 6.16 -8.86 9.93
N MET A 31 6.63 -8.91 8.68
CA MET A 31 7.00 -7.72 7.91
C MET A 31 5.77 -6.85 7.66
N VAL A 32 4.66 -7.46 7.24
CA VAL A 32 3.38 -6.77 7.03
C VAL A 32 2.87 -6.18 8.34
N ALA A 33 2.89 -6.96 9.44
CA ALA A 33 2.48 -6.47 10.76
C ALA A 33 3.37 -5.33 11.28
N GLY A 34 4.68 -5.40 10.99
CA GLY A 34 5.64 -4.37 11.36
C GLY A 34 5.47 -3.06 10.58
N VAL A 35 5.00 -3.11 9.33
CA VAL A 35 4.64 -1.91 8.56
C VAL A 35 3.31 -1.34 9.08
N MET A 36 2.30 -2.19 9.27
CA MET A 36 0.96 -1.80 9.72
C MET A 36 0.90 -1.27 11.16
N SER A 37 1.90 -1.56 12.00
CA SER A 37 1.95 -1.13 13.41
C SER A 37 2.71 0.18 13.64
N LYS A 38 3.42 0.71 12.63
CA LYS A 38 4.27 1.91 12.75
C LYS A 38 3.59 3.20 12.32
N GLU A 39 2.35 3.12 11.87
CA GLU A 39 1.59 4.26 11.37
C GLU A 39 0.13 4.19 11.81
N THR A 40 -0.45 5.36 12.07
CA THR A 40 -1.90 5.51 12.22
C THR A 40 -2.48 6.00 10.89
N ILE A 41 -3.36 5.19 10.30
CA ILE A 41 -4.05 5.55 9.06
C ILE A 41 -5.32 6.33 9.40
N LYS A 42 -5.49 7.51 8.80
CA LYS A 42 -6.66 8.38 8.93
C LYS A 42 -7.31 8.65 7.59
N ASN A 43 -8.63 8.86 7.62
CA ASN A 43 -9.44 9.32 6.49
C ASN A 43 -9.20 8.57 5.18
N ARG A 44 -9.04 7.24 5.26
CA ARG A 44 -8.84 6.37 4.10
C ARG A 44 -10.11 6.30 3.26
N ARG A 45 -9.99 6.56 1.98
CA ARG A 45 -11.11 6.57 1.03
C ARG A 45 -10.72 5.85 -0.25
N CYS A 46 -11.60 5.00 -0.77
CA CYS A 46 -11.55 4.57 -2.15
C CYS A 46 -12.02 5.74 -3.02
N ILE A 47 -11.14 6.23 -3.90
CA ILE A 47 -11.43 7.32 -4.83
C ILE A 47 -11.99 6.76 -6.14
N TYR A 48 -11.50 5.60 -6.55
CA TYR A 48 -11.93 4.92 -7.76
C TYR A 48 -11.65 3.42 -7.64
N GLU A 49 -12.58 2.60 -8.12
CA GLU A 49 -12.35 1.16 -8.29
C GLU A 49 -13.07 0.64 -9.54
N ASN A 50 -12.38 -0.20 -10.30
CA ASN A 50 -12.97 -1.08 -11.31
C ASN A 50 -12.28 -2.46 -11.26
N ASP A 51 -12.52 -3.30 -12.28
CA ASP A 51 -11.94 -4.65 -12.34
C ASP A 51 -10.42 -4.68 -12.52
N LYS A 52 -9.82 -3.55 -12.94
CA LYS A 52 -8.41 -3.42 -13.31
C LYS A 52 -7.60 -2.51 -12.40
N ILE A 53 -8.22 -1.51 -11.76
CA ILE A 53 -7.54 -0.44 -11.03
C ILE A 53 -8.32 -0.11 -9.76
N LEU A 54 -7.59 0.12 -8.68
CA LEU A 54 -8.05 0.68 -7.42
C LEU A 54 -7.18 1.88 -7.05
N VAL A 55 -7.81 3.00 -6.71
CA VAL A 55 -7.14 4.22 -6.26
C VAL A 55 -7.64 4.57 -4.87
N ILE A 56 -6.72 4.65 -3.92
CA ILE A 56 -7.01 5.00 -2.53
C ILE A 56 -6.30 6.30 -2.19
N HIS A 57 -6.96 7.15 -1.42
CA HIS A 57 -6.33 8.28 -0.75
C HIS A 57 -6.43 8.10 0.76
N GLN A 58 -5.34 8.31 1.49
CA GLN A 58 -5.32 8.23 2.94
C GLN A 58 -4.28 9.17 3.54
N PHE A 59 -4.34 9.33 4.86
CA PHE A 59 -3.38 10.11 5.63
C PHE A 59 -2.66 9.18 6.61
N ASN A 60 -1.34 9.24 6.64
CA ASN A 60 -0.52 8.43 7.52
C ASN A 60 0.14 9.36 8.56
N GLU A 61 0.05 9.00 9.83
CA GLU A 61 0.81 9.61 10.91
C GLU A 61 1.79 8.58 11.48
N PHE A 62 3.08 8.86 11.39
CA PHE A 62 4.14 7.94 11.83
C PHE A 62 4.51 8.19 13.29
N VAL A 63 5.10 7.18 13.94
CA VAL A 63 5.60 7.28 15.32
C VAL A 63 6.68 8.37 15.48
N SER A 64 7.40 8.71 14.40
CA SER A 64 8.34 9.85 14.38
C SER A 64 7.67 11.21 14.55
N GLY A 65 6.35 11.30 14.32
CA GLY A 65 5.58 12.54 14.26
C GLY A 65 5.33 13.04 12.83
N ASP A 66 6.03 12.49 11.83
CA ASP A 66 5.84 12.85 10.43
C ASP A 66 4.43 12.50 9.96
N LYS A 67 3.89 13.31 9.05
CA LYS A 67 2.54 13.14 8.49
C LYS A 67 2.59 13.24 6.97
N GLU A 68 1.88 12.33 6.31
CA GLU A 68 1.84 12.28 4.86
C GLU A 68 0.43 12.03 4.33
N ALA A 69 0.05 12.70 3.25
CA ALA A 69 -1.08 12.31 2.41
C ALA A 69 -0.57 11.32 1.36
N LEU A 70 -1.13 10.11 1.34
CA LEU A 70 -0.76 9.05 0.41
C LEU A 70 -1.85 8.87 -0.63
N MET A 71 -1.46 8.93 -1.90
CA MET A 71 -2.19 8.33 -3.01
C MET A 71 -1.61 6.95 -3.28
N ILE A 72 -2.46 5.93 -3.15
CA ILE A 72 -2.10 4.54 -3.43
C ILE A 72 -2.80 4.13 -4.72
N THR A 73 -2.04 3.69 -5.70
CA THR A 73 -2.55 3.14 -6.95
C THR A 73 -2.28 1.65 -6.99
N VAL A 74 -3.30 0.87 -7.31
CA VAL A 74 -3.21 -0.57 -7.41
C VAL A 74 -3.75 -1.04 -8.75
N LEU A 75 -2.94 -1.77 -9.51
CA LEU A 75 -3.40 -2.58 -10.63
C LEU A 75 -3.87 -3.94 -10.11
N LYS A 76 -5.02 -4.39 -10.60
CA LYS A 76 -5.66 -5.65 -10.24
C LYS A 76 -5.43 -6.70 -11.32
N LYS A 77 -5.26 -7.96 -10.87
CA LYS A 77 -5.20 -9.15 -11.72
C LYS A 77 -5.98 -10.26 -11.01
N ASP A 78 -6.91 -10.90 -11.73
CA ASP A 78 -7.79 -11.96 -11.19
C ASP A 78 -8.57 -11.53 -9.93
N GLY A 79 -8.98 -10.25 -9.90
CA GLY A 79 -9.69 -9.65 -8.75
C GLY A 79 -8.80 -9.30 -7.55
N LEU A 80 -7.49 -9.57 -7.62
CA LEU A 80 -6.53 -9.39 -6.54
C LEU A 80 -5.54 -8.26 -6.85
N MET A 81 -4.91 -7.68 -5.81
CA MET A 81 -3.89 -6.65 -5.97
C MET A 81 -2.63 -7.24 -6.62
N TRP A 82 -2.19 -6.70 -7.76
CA TRP A 82 -1.04 -7.21 -8.51
C TRP A 82 0.14 -6.25 -8.48
N ARG A 83 -0.06 -4.97 -8.78
CA ARG A 83 1.00 -3.97 -8.69
C ARG A 83 0.52 -2.79 -7.88
N MET A 84 1.28 -2.44 -6.86
CA MET A 84 1.00 -1.30 -5.99
C MET A 84 2.14 -0.30 -6.10
N GLU A 85 1.79 0.97 -6.02
CA GLU A 85 2.72 2.08 -5.90
C GLU A 85 2.07 3.21 -5.09
N THR A 86 2.91 4.09 -4.55
CA THR A 86 2.44 5.24 -3.76
C THR A 86 3.08 6.55 -4.22
N GLY A 87 2.29 7.61 -4.14
CA GLY A 87 2.75 8.98 -4.09
C GLY A 87 2.47 9.56 -2.71
N ALA A 88 3.47 10.19 -2.09
CA ALA A 88 3.37 10.79 -0.77
C ALA A 88 3.54 12.31 -0.86
N THR A 89 2.73 13.05 -0.12
CA THR A 89 2.87 14.50 0.08
C THR A 89 3.01 14.76 1.57
N GLU A 90 4.13 15.34 1.99
CA GLU A 90 4.36 15.74 3.37
C GLU A 90 3.34 16.79 3.84
N ILE A 91 2.85 16.65 5.06
CA ILE A 91 1.90 17.56 5.71
C ILE A 91 2.59 18.21 6.90
N LYS A 92 2.65 19.54 6.88
CA LYS A 92 3.21 20.37 7.95
C LYS A 92 2.19 20.73 9.02
#